data_AF-A0A960AVR7-F1
#
_entry.id   AF-A0A960AVR7-F1
#
_cell.length_a   1.000
_cell.length_b   1.000
_cell.length_c   1.000
_cell.angle_alpha   90.00
_cell.angle_beta   90.00
_cell.angle_gamma   90.00
#
_symmetry.space_group_name_H-M   'P 1'
#
loop_
_entity.id
_entity.type
_entity.pdbx_description
1 polymer ?
#
loop_
_entity_poly.entity_id
_entity_poly.type
_entity_poly.pdbx_seq_one_letter_code
_entity_poly.pdbx_strand_id
1 'polypeptide(L)'
;KLMALELFEPFIVKRLKDLGYVYTIRSAKKMIQRQAPEVWDVLEDIIRGHPVLLNRAPTLHRLGIQAFEPVLIEGKAIRIHPLVCSAFNADFDGDQMAVHVPLSIEAQLEAKLLMMAPDNIFLPSSGKPVAVPSQDMTLGLYYLMHDPLYVPEDHGGKTKIFRDEQEVLMALEASGSYNWFEGPMKESLRVEEL
;
A
#
# COMPACT_ATOMS: atom_id res chain seq x y z
N LYS A 1 2.01 -1.41 16.21
CA LYS A 1 1.84 -2.47 17.25
C LYS A 1 0.99 -2.06 18.46
N LEU A 2 1.28 -0.96 19.15
CA LEU A 2 0.58 -0.56 20.39
C LEU A 2 -0.94 -0.37 20.21
N MET A 3 -1.34 0.33 19.14
CA MET A 3 -2.76 0.53 18.82
C MET A 3 -3.52 -0.79 18.63
N ALA A 4 -2.89 -1.81 18.04
CA ALA A 4 -3.52 -3.12 17.87
C ALA A 4 -3.71 -3.85 19.20
N LEU A 5 -2.75 -3.76 20.13
CA LEU A 5 -2.91 -4.32 21.48
C LEU A 5 -4.11 -3.74 22.21
N GLU A 6 -4.34 -2.43 22.06
CA GLU A 6 -5.44 -1.73 22.72
C GLU A 6 -6.79 -2.05 22.06
N LEU A 7 -6.87 -1.98 20.72
CA LEU A 7 -8.09 -2.30 19.97
C LEU A 7 -8.53 -3.76 20.14
N PHE A 8 -7.58 -4.69 20.20
CA PHE A 8 -7.85 -6.12 20.30
C PHE A 8 -7.73 -6.68 21.72
N GLU A 9 -7.55 -5.84 22.76
CA GLU A 9 -7.37 -6.27 24.16
C GLU A 9 -8.40 -7.33 24.60
N PRO A 10 -9.73 -7.17 24.34
CA PRO A 10 -10.72 -8.16 24.76
C PRO A 10 -10.52 -9.54 24.12
N PHE A 11 -10.10 -9.56 22.85
CA PHE A 11 -9.86 -10.78 22.09
C PHE A 11 -8.60 -11.49 22.58
N ILE A 12 -7.54 -10.72 22.86
CA ILE A 12 -6.29 -11.23 23.42
C ILE A 12 -6.54 -11.86 24.79
N VAL A 13 -7.27 -11.17 25.67
CA VAL A 13 -7.59 -11.69 27.02
C VAL A 13 -8.35 -13.02 26.94
N LYS A 14 -9.33 -13.12 26.04
CA LYS A 14 -10.09 -14.36 25.82
C LYS A 14 -9.16 -15.48 25.32
N ARG A 15 -8.35 -15.22 24.29
CA ARG A 15 -7.47 -16.21 23.69
C ARG A 15 -6.36 -16.69 24.63
N LEU A 16 -5.77 -15.80 25.43
CA LEU A 16 -4.79 -16.17 26.46
C LEU A 16 -5.39 -17.09 27.54
N LYS A 17 -6.67 -16.89 27.88
CA LYS A 17 -7.39 -17.76 28.82
C LYS A 17 -7.68 -19.12 28.20
N ASP A 18 -8.13 -19.15 26.95
CA ASP A 18 -8.43 -20.40 26.23
C ASP A 18 -7.19 -21.27 26.02
N LEU A 19 -6.02 -20.64 25.83
CA LEU A 19 -4.72 -21.31 25.72
C LEU A 19 -4.09 -21.69 27.07
N GLY A 20 -4.68 -21.29 28.20
CA GLY A 20 -4.20 -21.62 29.54
C GLY A 20 -3.00 -20.80 30.04
N TYR A 21 -2.59 -19.74 29.32
CA TYR A 21 -1.51 -18.86 29.79
C TYR A 21 -1.88 -18.06 31.03
N VAL A 22 -3.18 -17.76 31.22
CA VAL A 22 -3.70 -16.96 32.33
C VAL A 22 -5.05 -17.49 32.83
N TYR A 23 -5.25 -17.47 34.14
CA TYR A 23 -6.50 -17.91 34.77
C TYR A 23 -7.48 -16.76 35.05
N THR A 24 -6.98 -15.53 35.20
CA THR A 24 -7.79 -14.35 35.56
C THR A 24 -7.59 -13.20 34.59
N ILE A 25 -8.63 -12.39 34.40
CA ILE A 25 -8.60 -11.18 33.55
C ILE A 25 -7.52 -10.20 34.03
N ARG A 26 -7.33 -10.06 35.35
CA ARG A 26 -6.28 -9.19 35.92
C ARG A 26 -4.88 -9.65 35.53
N SER A 27 -4.63 -10.96 35.54
CA SER A 27 -3.35 -11.52 35.11
C SER A 27 -3.12 -11.29 33.61
N ALA A 28 -4.14 -11.48 32.79
CA ALA A 28 -4.10 -11.21 31.36
C ALA A 28 -3.71 -9.75 31.06
N LYS A 29 -4.41 -8.78 31.69
CA LYS A 29 -4.10 -7.35 31.53
C LYS A 29 -2.66 -7.02 31.93
N LYS A 30 -2.16 -7.60 33.03
CA LYS A 30 -0.77 -7.41 33.48
C LYS A 30 0.24 -7.99 32.48
N MET A 31 -0.07 -9.12 31.84
CA MET A 31 0.76 -9.74 30.81
C MET A 31 0.80 -8.89 29.53
N ILE A 32 -0.34 -8.36 29.11
CA ILE A 32 -0.45 -7.42 27.97
C ILE A 32 0.36 -6.14 28.23
N GLN A 33 0.25 -5.55 29.42
CA GLN A 33 1.03 -4.36 29.81
C GLN A 33 2.55 -4.61 29.81
N ARG A 34 2.97 -5.84 30.13
CA ARG A 34 4.37 -6.26 30.08
C ARG A 34 4.86 -6.61 28.68
N GLN A 35 3.97 -6.62 27.67
CA GLN A 35 4.28 -6.94 26.28
C GLN A 35 5.02 -8.28 26.13
N ALA A 36 4.56 -9.30 26.89
CA ALA A 36 5.16 -10.62 26.88
C ALA A 36 5.13 -11.25 25.46
N PRO A 37 6.13 -12.06 25.07
CA PRO A 37 6.21 -12.67 23.74
C PRO A 37 4.92 -13.38 23.29
N GLU A 38 4.29 -14.11 24.21
CA GLU A 38 3.07 -14.89 23.97
C GLU A 38 1.88 -14.03 23.55
N VAL A 39 1.86 -12.75 23.97
CA VAL A 39 0.82 -11.79 23.59
C VAL A 39 0.93 -11.45 22.10
N TRP A 40 2.15 -11.38 21.56
CA TRP A 40 2.38 -11.06 20.16
C TRP A 40 1.95 -12.21 19.25
N ASP A 41 2.28 -13.45 19.62
CA ASP A 41 1.85 -14.64 18.88
C ASP A 41 0.32 -14.74 18.84
N VAL A 42 -0.33 -14.53 19.99
CA VAL A 42 -1.79 -14.51 20.09
C VAL A 42 -2.41 -13.35 19.29
N LEU A 43 -1.79 -12.17 19.32
CA LEU A 43 -2.27 -11.03 18.54
C LEU A 43 -2.18 -11.31 17.04
N GLU A 44 -1.08 -11.88 16.56
CA GLU A 44 -0.90 -12.21 15.14
C GLU A 44 -1.93 -13.23 14.64
N ASP A 45 -2.26 -14.22 15.47
CA ASP A 45 -3.32 -15.18 15.20
C ASP A 45 -4.71 -14.52 15.13
N ILE A 46 -5.01 -13.58 16.03
CA ILE A 46 -6.32 -12.91 16.09
C ILE A 46 -6.53 -11.99 14.89
N ILE A 47 -5.52 -11.22 14.50
CA ILE A 47 -5.64 -10.26 13.40
C ILE A 47 -5.74 -10.96 12.04
N ARG A 48 -5.26 -12.21 11.92
CA ARG A 48 -5.27 -12.95 10.68
C ARG A 48 -6.70 -13.24 10.25
N GLY A 49 -7.14 -12.57 9.19
CA GLY A 49 -8.51 -12.65 8.71
C GLY A 49 -9.52 -11.85 9.55
N HIS A 50 -9.09 -10.92 10.39
CA HIS A 50 -9.97 -9.95 11.06
C HIS A 50 -9.79 -8.57 10.40
N PRO A 51 -10.68 -8.16 9.48
CA PRO A 51 -10.53 -6.89 8.76
C PRO A 51 -10.74 -5.71 9.71
N VAL A 52 -10.09 -4.58 9.41
CA VAL A 52 -10.31 -3.30 10.09
C VAL A 52 -10.82 -2.27 9.10
N LEU A 53 -11.66 -1.35 9.56
CA LEU A 53 -12.16 -0.25 8.75
C LEU A 53 -11.30 0.98 8.97
N LEU A 54 -10.79 1.58 7.90
CA LEU A 54 -10.15 2.89 7.92
C LEU A 54 -11.14 3.94 7.44
N ASN A 55 -11.16 5.08 8.13
CA ASN A 55 -11.98 6.23 7.77
C ASN A 55 -11.16 7.53 7.88
N ARG A 56 -11.27 8.41 6.89
CA ARG A 56 -10.73 9.77 6.95
C ARG A 56 -11.89 10.78 7.01
N ALA A 57 -11.83 11.70 7.97
CA ALA A 57 -12.79 12.79 8.07
C ALA A 57 -12.32 13.99 7.22
N PRO A 58 -13.21 14.72 6.54
CA PRO A 58 -14.65 14.47 6.40
C PRO A 58 -14.97 13.36 5.38
N THR A 59 -15.93 12.48 5.70
CA THR A 59 -16.36 11.39 4.81
C THR A 59 -17.36 11.90 3.76
N LEU A 60 -16.89 12.18 2.54
CA LEU A 60 -17.74 12.76 1.48
C LEU A 60 -18.54 11.71 0.69
N HIS A 61 -18.05 10.48 0.63
CA HIS A 61 -18.65 9.39 -0.14
C HIS A 61 -18.25 8.02 0.43
N ARG A 62 -18.93 6.95 -0.01
CA ARG A 62 -18.70 5.59 0.52
C ARG A 62 -17.24 5.12 0.49
N LEU A 63 -16.45 5.53 -0.51
CA LEU A 63 -15.03 5.15 -0.60
C LEU A 63 -14.14 5.81 0.48
N GLY A 64 -14.66 6.78 1.24
CA GLY A 64 -13.98 7.36 2.39
C GLY A 64 -13.95 6.43 3.61
N ILE A 65 -14.60 5.26 3.54
CA ILE A 65 -14.48 4.16 4.50
C ILE A 65 -14.21 2.88 3.72
N GLN A 66 -13.11 2.19 4.02
CA GLN A 66 -12.77 0.92 3.40
C GLN A 66 -12.20 -0.07 4.43
N ALA A 67 -12.37 -1.35 4.16
CA ALA A 67 -11.81 -2.44 4.95
C ALA A 67 -10.43 -2.86 4.42
N PHE A 68 -9.54 -3.17 5.36
CA PHE A 68 -8.19 -3.65 5.11
C PHE A 68 -7.85 -4.79 6.05
N GLU A 69 -6.97 -5.69 5.61
CA GLU A 69 -6.32 -6.63 6.51
C GLU A 69 -5.16 -5.92 7.23
N PRO A 70 -5.16 -5.87 8.57
CA PRO A 70 -4.12 -5.18 9.32
C PRO A 70 -2.80 -5.98 9.30
N VAL A 71 -1.69 -5.29 9.04
CA VAL A 71 -0.34 -5.85 9.17
C VAL A 71 0.37 -5.19 10.34
N LEU A 72 0.94 -6.01 11.24
CA LEU A 72 1.69 -5.48 12.38
C LEU A 72 2.99 -4.84 11.92
N ILE A 73 3.10 -3.54 12.13
CA ILE A 73 4.32 -2.77 11.88
C ILE A 73 4.85 -2.14 13.16
N GLU A 74 6.16 -1.90 13.16
CA GLU A 74 6.80 -1.04 14.13
C GLU A 74 6.46 0.44 13.86
N GLY A 75 6.43 1.22 14.94
CA GLY A 75 6.06 2.65 14.90
C GLY A 75 4.60 2.93 15.30
N LYS A 76 4.25 4.22 15.21
CA LYS A 76 2.94 4.78 15.64
C LYS A 76 2.08 5.29 14.49
N ALA A 77 2.62 5.37 13.28
CA ALA A 77 1.90 5.83 12.10
C ALA A 77 1.24 4.67 11.37
N ILE A 78 0.03 4.89 10.86
CA ILE A 78 -0.67 3.94 9.98
C ILE A 78 -0.02 4.03 8.59
N ARG A 79 0.21 2.89 7.96
CA ARG A 79 0.63 2.81 6.56
C ARG A 79 -0.57 2.38 5.74
N ILE A 80 -0.83 3.09 4.65
CA ILE A 80 -1.90 2.78 3.69
C ILE A 80 -1.30 2.67 2.29
N HIS A 81 -1.99 1.95 1.40
CA HIS A 81 -1.52 1.77 0.04
C HIS A 81 -1.69 3.07 -0.78
N PRO A 82 -0.70 3.53 -1.58
CA PRO A 82 -0.79 4.80 -2.30
C PRO A 82 -2.01 4.91 -3.24
N LEU A 83 -2.41 3.80 -3.88
CA LEU A 83 -3.57 3.78 -4.79
C LEU A 83 -4.93 3.97 -4.09
N VAL A 84 -5.01 3.87 -2.76
CA VAL A 84 -6.26 4.17 -2.04
C VAL A 84 -6.34 5.62 -1.56
N CYS A 85 -5.23 6.38 -1.62
CA CYS A 85 -5.20 7.77 -1.13
C CYS A 85 -6.19 8.67 -1.88
N SER A 86 -6.36 8.46 -3.18
CA SER A 86 -7.36 9.18 -4.00
C SER A 86 -8.79 8.94 -3.49
N ALA A 87 -9.12 7.71 -3.08
CA ALA A 87 -10.42 7.36 -2.49
C ALA A 87 -10.64 8.00 -1.11
N PHE A 88 -9.60 8.18 -0.31
CA PHE A 88 -9.71 8.90 0.97
C PHE A 88 -9.58 10.42 0.84
N ASN A 89 -9.23 10.91 -0.36
CA ASN A 89 -8.78 12.28 -0.60
C ASN A 89 -7.64 12.68 0.36
N ALA A 90 -6.75 11.73 0.67
CA ALA A 90 -5.71 11.85 1.68
C ALA A 90 -4.34 12.15 1.06
N ASP A 91 -3.52 12.90 1.80
CA ASP A 91 -2.10 13.05 1.55
C ASP A 91 -1.28 12.66 2.80
N PHE A 92 0.04 12.88 2.76
CA PHE A 92 0.96 12.48 3.83
C PHE A 92 1.63 13.68 4.50
N ASP A 93 0.91 14.78 4.66
CA ASP A 93 1.43 16.02 5.28
C ASP A 93 1.08 16.17 6.78
N GLY A 94 0.29 15.24 7.33
CA GLY A 94 -0.22 15.32 8.70
C GLY A 94 -1.64 14.76 8.88
N ASP A 95 -2.28 14.31 7.81
CA ASP A 95 -3.57 13.66 7.81
C ASP A 95 -3.70 12.54 8.86
N GLN A 96 -4.87 12.48 9.50
CA GLN A 96 -5.21 11.47 10.50
C GLN A 96 -6.38 10.61 10.02
N MET A 97 -6.32 9.32 10.35
CA MET A 97 -7.39 8.36 10.03
C MET A 97 -7.85 7.65 11.30
N ALA A 98 -9.16 7.40 11.38
CA ALA A 98 -9.75 6.56 12.41
C ALA A 98 -9.71 5.09 11.98
N VAL A 99 -9.48 4.21 12.95
CA VAL A 99 -9.52 2.75 12.77
C VAL A 99 -10.68 2.19 13.58
N HIS A 100 -11.55 1.43 12.94
CA HIS A 100 -12.66 0.75 13.59
C HIS A 100 -12.52 -0.77 13.43
N VAL A 101 -12.83 -1.52 14.49
CA VAL A 101 -12.78 -2.99 14.49
C VAL A 101 -14.21 -3.54 14.48
N PRO A 102 -14.64 -4.23 13.39
CA PRO A 102 -15.91 -4.92 13.37
C PRO A 102 -15.90 -6.08 14.38
N LEU A 103 -16.88 -6.12 15.29
CA LEU A 103 -16.89 -7.09 16.39
C LEU A 103 -17.71 -8.34 16.08
N SER A 104 -18.90 -8.20 15.47
CA SER A 104 -19.76 -9.33 15.15
C SER A 104 -19.27 -10.08 13.92
N ILE A 105 -19.66 -11.35 13.80
CA ILE A 105 -19.29 -12.19 12.65
C ILE A 105 -19.91 -11.64 11.37
N GLU A 106 -21.16 -11.16 11.46
CA GLU A 106 -21.88 -10.55 10.36
C GLU A 106 -21.17 -9.29 9.86
N ALA A 107 -20.69 -8.43 10.77
CA ALA A 107 -19.96 -7.21 10.41
C ALA A 107 -18.58 -7.53 9.81
N GLN A 108 -17.89 -8.55 10.30
CA GLN A 108 -16.62 -9.00 9.72
C GLN A 108 -16.83 -9.56 8.31
N LEU A 109 -17.89 -10.34 8.10
CA LEU A 109 -18.26 -10.87 6.79
C LEU A 109 -18.65 -9.75 5.82
N GLU A 110 -19.46 -8.80 6.26
CA GLU A 110 -19.85 -7.63 5.46
C GLU A 110 -18.61 -6.81 5.05
N ALA A 111 -17.71 -6.55 6.01
CA ALA A 111 -16.47 -5.84 5.73
C ALA A 111 -15.63 -6.56 4.66
N LYS A 112 -15.50 -7.89 4.76
CA LYS A 112 -14.76 -8.71 3.79
C LYS A 112 -15.41 -8.77 2.41
N LEU A 113 -16.73 -8.84 2.35
CA LEU A 113 -17.44 -9.07 1.09
C LEU A 113 -17.77 -7.79 0.33
N LEU A 114 -17.96 -6.67 1.04
CA LEU A 114 -18.48 -5.43 0.44
C LEU A 114 -17.54 -4.24 0.60
N MET A 115 -16.71 -4.21 1.65
CA MET A 115 -15.94 -3.02 2.01
C MET A 115 -14.44 -3.15 1.75
N MET A 116 -13.94 -4.33 1.36
CA MET A 116 -12.52 -4.54 1.08
C MET A 116 -12.03 -3.57 -0.01
N ALA A 117 -10.86 -2.97 0.21
CA ALA A 117 -10.32 -1.99 -0.72
C ALA A 117 -10.15 -2.51 -2.18
N PRO A 118 -9.71 -3.77 -2.42
CA PRO A 118 -9.63 -4.32 -3.77
C PRO A 118 -10.96 -4.41 -4.53
N ASP A 119 -12.10 -4.52 -3.83
CA ASP A 119 -13.42 -4.59 -4.46
C ASP A 119 -13.96 -3.18 -4.83
N ASN A 120 -13.31 -2.13 -4.33
CA ASN A 120 -13.76 -0.75 -4.39
C ASN A 120 -12.91 0.11 -5.34
N ILE A 121 -12.68 -0.38 -6.56
CA ILE A 121 -11.79 0.24 -7.56
C ILE A 121 -12.47 1.27 -8.50
N PHE A 122 -13.80 1.37 -8.48
CA PHE A 122 -14.55 2.32 -9.31
C PHE A 122 -15.32 3.34 -8.47
N LEU A 123 -15.40 4.58 -8.96
CA LEU A 123 -16.25 5.61 -8.40
C LEU A 123 -17.73 5.25 -8.60
N PRO A 124 -18.55 5.18 -7.54
CA PRO A 124 -19.97 4.86 -7.66
C PRO A 124 -20.77 5.85 -8.51
N SER A 125 -20.32 7.11 -8.58
CA SER A 125 -21.01 8.19 -9.30
C SER A 125 -20.80 8.18 -10.82
N SER A 126 -19.67 7.66 -11.29
CA SER A 126 -19.25 7.81 -12.70
C SER A 126 -18.70 6.54 -13.34
N GLY A 127 -18.45 5.48 -12.57
CA GLY A 127 -17.82 4.25 -13.06
C GLY A 127 -16.34 4.42 -13.44
N LYS A 128 -15.75 5.61 -13.27
CA LYS A 128 -14.33 5.83 -13.52
C LYS A 128 -13.48 5.12 -12.47
N PRO A 129 -12.31 4.58 -12.84
CA PRO A 129 -11.40 3.97 -11.88
C PRO A 129 -10.89 5.00 -10.87
N VAL A 130 -10.81 4.62 -9.60
CA VAL A 130 -10.26 5.46 -8.51
C VAL A 130 -8.81 5.08 -8.16
N ALA A 131 -8.47 3.79 -8.29
CA ALA A 131 -7.16 3.23 -8.01
C ALA A 131 -6.18 3.45 -9.19
N VAL A 132 -6.08 4.69 -9.65
CA VAL A 132 -5.21 5.09 -10.77
C VAL A 132 -3.85 5.54 -10.20
N PRO A 133 -2.72 5.13 -10.80
CA PRO A 133 -1.41 5.65 -10.43
C PRO A 133 -1.37 7.18 -10.50
N SER A 134 -0.67 7.82 -9.59
CA SER A 134 -0.55 9.28 -9.52
C SER A 134 0.91 9.73 -9.34
N GLN A 135 1.19 10.98 -9.72
CA GLN A 135 2.46 11.67 -9.46
C GLN A 135 3.67 10.85 -9.95
N ASP A 136 4.51 10.38 -9.04
CA ASP A 136 5.77 9.69 -9.35
C ASP A 136 5.57 8.42 -10.16
N MET A 137 4.49 7.66 -9.91
CA MET A 137 4.20 6.46 -10.70
C MET A 137 3.92 6.80 -12.16
N THR A 138 3.14 7.85 -12.39
CA THR A 138 2.84 8.33 -13.74
C THR A 138 4.08 8.92 -14.41
N LEU A 139 4.93 9.63 -13.66
CA LEU A 139 6.18 10.18 -14.18
C LEU A 139 7.17 9.08 -14.58
N GLY A 140 7.31 8.03 -13.77
CA GLY A 140 8.17 6.89 -14.06
C GLY A 140 7.72 6.14 -15.31
N LEU A 141 6.42 5.86 -15.43
CA LEU A 141 5.85 5.23 -16.64
C LEU A 141 6.02 6.12 -17.87
N TYR A 142 5.75 7.43 -17.74
CA TYR A 142 5.97 8.38 -18.83
C TYR A 142 7.43 8.41 -19.28
N TYR A 143 8.37 8.50 -18.35
CA TYR A 143 9.80 8.51 -18.65
C TYR A 143 10.25 7.24 -19.39
N LEU A 144 9.72 6.07 -19.02
CA LEU A 144 10.04 4.81 -19.67
C LEU A 144 9.42 4.65 -21.06
N MET A 145 8.24 5.23 -21.28
CA MET A 145 7.45 5.08 -22.51
C MET A 145 7.57 6.26 -23.47
N HIS A 146 8.23 7.35 -23.05
CA HIS A 146 8.45 8.51 -23.90
C HIS A 146 9.27 8.09 -25.12
N ASP A 147 8.98 8.73 -26.26
CA ASP A 147 9.75 8.50 -27.48
C ASP A 147 11.24 8.64 -27.18
N PRO A 148 12.07 7.74 -27.74
CA PRO A 148 13.50 7.76 -27.46
C PRO A 148 14.06 9.12 -27.88
N LEU A 149 14.76 9.79 -26.96
CA LEU A 149 15.45 11.06 -27.23
C LEU A 149 16.53 10.92 -28.33
N TYR A 150 16.87 9.68 -28.69
CA TYR A 150 17.86 9.33 -29.67
C TYR A 150 17.30 8.27 -30.62
N VAL A 151 17.21 8.63 -31.90
CA VAL A 151 16.91 7.69 -32.98
C VAL A 151 18.23 7.32 -33.64
N PRO A 152 18.71 6.06 -33.54
CA PRO A 152 20.01 5.67 -34.10
C PRO A 152 20.15 5.97 -35.59
N GLU A 153 19.06 5.86 -36.34
CA GLU A 153 19.02 6.05 -37.79
C GLU A 153 19.38 7.50 -38.20
N ASP A 154 18.98 8.49 -37.41
CA ASP A 154 19.28 9.92 -37.66
C ASP A 154 20.78 10.24 -37.51
N HIS A 155 21.53 9.35 -36.87
CA HIS A 155 22.96 9.49 -36.60
C HIS A 155 23.80 8.42 -37.30
N GLY A 156 23.25 7.75 -38.33
CA GLY A 156 23.95 6.73 -39.12
C GLY A 156 24.14 5.40 -38.39
N GLY A 157 23.50 5.22 -37.22
CA GLY A 157 23.42 3.96 -36.49
C GLY A 157 22.26 3.07 -36.98
N LYS A 158 22.22 1.83 -36.49
CA LYS A 158 21.11 0.90 -36.76
C LYS A 158 20.30 0.65 -35.49
N THR A 159 18.99 0.63 -35.62
CA THR A 159 18.07 0.25 -34.54
C THR A 159 18.32 -1.20 -34.12
N LYS A 160 18.51 -1.44 -32.82
CA LYS A 160 18.69 -2.78 -32.27
C LYS A 160 17.35 -3.52 -32.29
N ILE A 161 17.36 -4.78 -32.72
CA ILE A 161 16.19 -5.66 -32.72
C ILE A 161 16.43 -6.74 -31.69
N PHE A 162 15.48 -6.92 -30.78
CA PHE A 162 15.50 -7.93 -29.73
C PHE A 162 14.43 -8.98 -30.02
N ARG A 163 14.68 -10.22 -29.59
CA ARG A 163 13.78 -11.36 -29.74
C ARG A 163 12.62 -11.30 -28.77
N ASP A 164 12.88 -10.94 -27.51
CA ASP A 164 11.92 -10.96 -26.41
C ASP A 164 12.25 -9.93 -25.31
N GLU A 165 11.34 -9.82 -24.34
CA GLU A 165 11.47 -8.92 -23.18
C GLU A 165 12.70 -9.23 -22.31
N GLN A 166 13.12 -10.50 -22.22
CA GLN A 166 14.25 -10.91 -21.39
C GLN A 166 15.56 -10.41 -22.00
N GLU A 167 15.71 -10.51 -23.32
CA GLU A 167 16.87 -9.98 -24.03
C GLU A 167 16.99 -8.45 -23.87
N VAL A 168 15.85 -7.74 -23.91
CA VAL A 168 15.81 -6.28 -23.65
C VAL A 168 16.29 -5.96 -22.24
N LEU A 169 15.84 -6.71 -21.23
CA LEU A 169 16.25 -6.52 -19.84
C LEU A 169 17.73 -6.84 -19.63
N MET A 170 18.25 -7.93 -20.22
CA MET A 170 19.68 -8.27 -20.16
C MET A 170 20.54 -7.18 -20.81
N ALA A 171 20.11 -6.64 -21.95
CA ALA A 171 20.79 -5.53 -22.59
C ALA A 171 20.77 -4.28 -21.70
N LEU A 172 19.63 -3.95 -21.10
CA LEU A 172 19.50 -2.82 -20.18
C LEU A 172 20.42 -2.94 -18.96
N GLU A 173 20.51 -4.13 -18.35
CA GLU A 173 21.41 -4.37 -17.21
C GLU A 173 22.89 -4.28 -17.60
N ALA A 174 23.26 -4.77 -18.78
CA ALA A 174 24.63 -4.78 -19.25
C ALA A 174 25.14 -3.38 -19.68
N SER A 175 24.31 -2.58 -20.36
CA SER A 175 24.70 -1.25 -20.86
C SER A 175 24.15 -0.08 -20.04
N GLY A 176 23.42 -0.33 -18.95
CA GLY A 176 22.76 0.70 -18.13
C GLY A 176 21.68 1.50 -18.88
N SER A 177 21.43 1.16 -20.13
CA SER A 177 20.60 1.90 -21.06
C SER A 177 20.30 1.05 -22.30
N TYR A 178 19.04 1.03 -22.74
CA TYR A 178 18.65 0.34 -23.97
C TYR A 178 18.81 1.22 -25.22
N ASN A 179 18.79 2.56 -25.09
CA ASN A 179 18.75 3.53 -26.21
C ASN A 179 19.51 4.87 -25.98
N TRP A 180 20.32 5.03 -24.93
CA TRP A 180 21.05 6.28 -24.69
C TRP A 180 22.40 6.29 -25.43
N PHE A 181 22.67 7.39 -26.13
CA PHE A 181 23.90 7.64 -26.88
C PHE A 181 25.09 7.86 -25.94
N GLU A 182 26.13 7.02 -26.06
CA GLU A 182 27.43 7.17 -25.36
C GLU A 182 28.45 8.04 -26.13
N GLY A 183 28.00 8.90 -27.04
CA GLY A 183 28.88 9.87 -27.71
C GLY A 183 28.90 11.22 -27.00
N PRO A 184 29.84 12.12 -27.35
CA PRO A 184 29.96 13.42 -26.70
C PRO A 184 28.65 14.21 -26.90
N MET A 185 27.97 14.49 -25.80
CA MET A 185 26.80 15.35 -25.77
C MET A 185 27.23 16.73 -26.28
N LYS A 186 26.75 17.14 -27.47
CA LYS A 186 26.89 18.56 -27.85
C LYS A 186 26.12 19.36 -26.81
N GLU A 187 26.82 20.28 -26.16
CA GLU A 187 26.39 21.15 -25.05
C GLU A 187 25.13 22.00 -25.32
N SER A 188 24.54 21.90 -26.52
CA SER A 188 23.50 22.77 -27.06
C SER A 188 22.06 22.24 -26.93
N LEU A 189 21.82 21.14 -26.22
CA LEU A 189 20.48 20.65 -25.92
C LEU A 189 20.22 20.67 -24.40
N ARG A 190 20.61 21.76 -23.74
CA ARG A 190 19.88 22.18 -22.54
C ARG A 190 18.53 22.70 -23.04
N VAL A 191 17.47 22.22 -22.42
CA VAL A 191 16.13 22.77 -22.56
C VAL A 191 16.20 24.22 -22.08
N GLU A 192 16.51 25.14 -22.98
CA GLU A 192 16.11 26.53 -22.83
C GLU A 192 14.61 26.58 -23.15
N GLU A 193 13.88 27.26 -22.27
CA GLU A 193 12.43 27.54 -22.31
C GLU A 193 11.50 26.49 -21.70
N LEU A 194 11.34 26.59 -20.37
CA LEU A 194 10.06 26.83 -19.71
C LEU A 194 10.24 27.87 -18.60
#